data_AF-A0A4R1QMM4-F1
#
_entry.id   AF-A0A4R1QMM4-F1
#
_cell.length_a   1.000
_cell.length_b   1.000
_cell.length_c   1.000
_cell.angle_alpha   90.00
_cell.angle_beta   90.00
_cell.angle_gamma   90.00
#
_symmetry.space_group_name_H-M   'P 1'
#
loop_
_entity.id
_entity.type
_entity.pdbx_description
1 polymer ?
#
loop_
_entity_poly.entity_id
_entity_poly.type
_entity_poly.pdbx_seq_one_letter_code
_entity_poly.pdbx_strand_id
1 'polypeptide(L)'
;MKILVLNASPKGKNSATVHTALYLQALHPEHDFSFLPVGQRIRAYEKDFSPVRAALEQAELVLFCYPVYTFIAPYQLHRLIELIKADGVDLTGKFASQITTSKHFYDVTAHRYVEENCCDLGMKVIRGLSADMEDLLCEQGQKDARNFFDQLMFSCQHGPFVLPPVKAPARRKTVYQPVLPAAEKDRKKDVVIVTNCAADDENLANMIADFRAALPCESRVVNLRQFPFDGGCLGCFGCAITGKCVYNDGFDEFLRSTIQTADGFVYAFTIADHYTQSSFKCFDDRQFCNGHRTVTHGTPIAYLVSGDYRYEPNLRMILEGRAEVGGNYLCGVATDEGDAACEIRQLAENLTFAMDKKLTRPANFYGVGGMKIFRDLIYVMQGLMKADHKFYKQQGIYDFPQKQKKRILQMKLVGAMLAVPSIQKQAKGKMTEAIVGPYRKVIEQAQGGNRQ
;
A
#
# COMPACT_ATOMS: atom_id res chain seq x y z
N MET A 1 -12.52 25.41 19.51
CA MET A 1 -12.96 24.94 18.18
C MET A 1 -13.76 23.66 18.34
N LYS A 2 -14.68 23.38 17.42
CA LYS A 2 -15.39 22.10 17.31
C LYS A 2 -14.57 21.12 16.49
N ILE A 3 -13.99 20.14 17.15
CA ILE A 3 -13.10 19.13 16.58
C ILE A 3 -13.88 17.82 16.44
N LEU A 4 -14.08 17.36 15.22
CA LEU A 4 -14.70 16.08 14.93
C LEU A 4 -13.62 15.01 14.70
N VAL A 5 -13.57 14.03 15.58
CA VAL A 5 -12.70 12.86 15.44
C VAL A 5 -13.45 11.75 14.70
N LEU A 6 -13.04 11.48 13.47
CA LEU A 6 -13.50 10.34 12.68
C LEU A 6 -12.63 9.12 13.01
N ASN A 7 -13.07 8.32 13.98
CA ASN A 7 -12.37 7.09 14.38
C ASN A 7 -12.68 5.96 13.38
N ALA A 8 -11.86 5.84 12.34
CA ALA A 8 -11.98 4.81 11.32
C ALA A 8 -11.25 3.51 11.65
N SER A 9 -10.82 3.33 12.91
CA SER A 9 -10.31 2.04 13.37
C SER A 9 -11.44 1.02 13.57
N PRO A 10 -11.35 -0.20 13.01
CA PRO A 10 -12.34 -1.24 13.28
C PRO A 10 -12.39 -1.67 14.75
N LYS A 11 -11.32 -1.39 15.51
CA LYS A 11 -11.25 -1.64 16.96
C LYS A 11 -12.08 -0.64 17.77
N GLY A 12 -12.60 0.43 17.14
CA GLY A 12 -13.39 1.47 17.80
C GLY A 12 -12.66 2.08 18.98
N LYS A 13 -13.32 2.09 20.15
CA LYS A 13 -12.74 2.62 21.40
C LYS A 13 -11.47 1.91 21.85
N ASN A 14 -11.21 0.68 21.39
CA ASN A 14 -10.01 -0.10 21.73
C ASN A 14 -8.84 0.17 20.77
N SER A 15 -8.92 1.18 19.89
CA SER A 15 -7.84 1.53 18.97
C SER A 15 -6.74 2.31 19.68
N ALA A 16 -5.47 1.94 19.48
CA ALA A 16 -4.34 2.77 19.95
C ALA A 16 -4.43 4.19 19.38
N THR A 17 -4.84 4.34 18.11
CA THR A 17 -4.92 5.64 17.44
C THR A 17 -5.88 6.62 18.09
N VAL A 18 -7.06 6.16 18.54
CA VAL A 18 -8.05 7.06 19.15
C VAL A 18 -7.61 7.52 20.54
N HIS A 19 -6.78 6.74 21.23
CA HIS A 19 -6.24 7.13 22.53
C HIS A 19 -5.30 8.33 22.43
N THR A 20 -4.60 8.52 21.31
CA THR A 20 -3.85 9.76 21.08
C THR A 20 -4.78 10.97 20.97
N ALA A 21 -5.92 10.84 20.28
CA ALA A 21 -6.92 11.92 20.22
C ALA A 21 -7.58 12.19 21.58
N LEU A 22 -7.89 11.14 22.36
CA LEU A 22 -8.41 11.27 23.73
C LEU A 22 -7.38 11.91 24.67
N TYR A 23 -6.10 11.59 24.52
CA TYR A 23 -5.01 12.23 25.25
C TYR A 23 -4.96 13.73 24.97
N LEU A 24 -5.05 14.12 23.68
CA LEU A 24 -5.09 15.53 23.30
C LEU A 24 -6.35 16.23 23.81
N GLN A 25 -7.52 15.58 23.76
CA GLN A 25 -8.75 16.10 24.37
C GLN A 25 -8.58 16.38 25.87
N ALA A 26 -7.93 15.47 26.61
CA ALA A 26 -7.71 15.64 28.04
C ALA A 26 -6.77 16.81 28.38
N LEU A 27 -5.84 17.15 27.47
CA LEU A 27 -4.92 18.28 27.64
C LEU A 27 -5.51 19.62 27.19
N HIS A 28 -6.49 19.60 26.29
CA HIS A 28 -7.06 20.79 25.66
C HIS A 28 -8.58 20.91 25.88
N PRO A 29 -9.04 21.05 27.14
CA PRO A 29 -10.47 21.17 27.48
C PRO A 29 -11.13 22.44 26.93
N GLU A 30 -10.35 23.42 26.46
CA GLU A 30 -10.82 24.61 25.75
C GLU A 30 -11.39 24.32 24.34
N HIS A 31 -11.30 23.08 23.87
CA HIS A 31 -11.85 22.64 22.59
C HIS A 31 -12.94 21.58 22.79
N ASP A 32 -13.93 21.61 21.90
CA ASP A 32 -15.06 20.68 21.93
C ASP A 32 -14.79 19.51 20.99
N PHE A 33 -14.46 18.35 21.56
CA PHE A 33 -14.18 17.13 20.80
C PHE A 33 -15.43 16.25 20.72
N SER A 34 -15.80 15.89 19.51
CA SER A 34 -16.81 14.86 19.23
C SER A 34 -16.17 13.66 18.53
N PHE A 35 -16.68 12.46 18.79
CA PHE A 35 -16.10 11.22 18.25
C PHE A 35 -17.15 10.40 17.51
N LEU A 36 -16.89 10.08 16.24
CA LEU A 36 -17.69 9.14 15.47
C LEU A 36 -16.95 7.82 15.28
N PRO A 37 -17.51 6.67 15.71
CA PRO A 37 -16.89 5.36 15.58
C PRO A 37 -17.08 4.79 14.17
N VAL A 38 -16.55 5.48 13.15
CA VAL A 38 -16.64 5.12 11.73
C VAL A 38 -16.24 3.66 11.49
N GLY A 39 -15.11 3.22 12.05
CA GLY A 39 -14.59 1.88 11.77
C GLY A 39 -15.52 0.74 12.22
N GLN A 40 -16.32 0.96 13.26
CA GLN A 40 -17.29 -0.02 13.74
C GLN A 40 -18.66 0.12 13.08
N ARG A 41 -19.03 1.33 12.66
CA ARG A 41 -20.38 1.67 12.20
C ARG A 41 -20.49 1.93 10.70
N ILE A 42 -19.44 1.68 9.91
CA ILE A 42 -19.47 1.99 8.47
C ILE A 42 -20.68 1.38 7.74
N ARG A 43 -21.04 0.12 8.05
CA ARG A 43 -22.23 -0.56 7.49
C ARG A 43 -23.55 0.09 7.90
N ALA A 44 -23.62 0.70 9.08
CA ALA A 44 -24.78 1.46 9.51
C ALA A 44 -24.85 2.79 8.75
N TYR A 45 -23.70 3.45 8.54
CA TYR A 45 -23.62 4.71 7.79
C TYR A 45 -23.89 4.55 6.28
N GLU A 46 -23.71 3.36 5.72
CA GLU A 46 -24.20 3.03 4.38
C GLU A 46 -25.73 3.08 4.27
N LYS A 47 -26.45 2.80 5.36
CA LYS A 47 -27.91 2.79 5.41
C LYS A 47 -28.48 4.16 5.77
N ASP A 48 -27.82 4.85 6.70
CA ASP A 48 -28.19 6.19 7.14
C ASP A 48 -26.94 7.03 7.40
N PHE A 49 -26.67 7.95 6.49
CA PHE A 49 -25.52 8.86 6.57
C PHE A 49 -25.82 10.15 7.36
N SER A 50 -27.09 10.41 7.70
CA SER A 50 -27.53 11.64 8.36
C SER A 50 -26.72 12.00 9.63
N PRO A 51 -26.38 11.04 10.52
CA PRO A 51 -25.56 11.35 11.69
C PRO A 51 -24.15 11.82 11.35
N VAL A 52 -23.57 11.31 10.26
CA VAL A 52 -22.23 11.69 9.80
C VAL A 52 -22.27 13.08 9.18
N ARG A 53 -23.26 13.35 8.31
CA ARG A 53 -23.49 14.69 7.74
C ARG A 53 -23.62 15.75 8.83
N ALA A 54 -24.51 15.53 9.81
CA ALA A 54 -24.75 16.52 10.87
C ALA A 54 -23.48 16.84 11.66
N ALA A 55 -22.66 15.83 11.96
CA ALA A 55 -21.39 16.02 12.65
C ALA A 55 -20.36 16.77 11.79
N LEU A 56 -20.26 16.44 10.49
CA LEU A 56 -19.37 17.11 9.54
C LEU A 56 -19.73 18.60 9.37
N GLU A 57 -21.01 18.92 9.27
CA GLU A 57 -21.50 20.30 9.16
C GLU A 57 -21.12 21.14 10.38
N GLN A 58 -21.22 20.55 11.58
CA GLN A 58 -20.91 21.23 12.84
C GLN A 58 -19.40 21.39 13.10
N ALA A 59 -18.55 20.58 12.47
CA ALA A 59 -17.11 20.57 12.70
C ALA A 59 -16.42 21.80 12.09
N GLU A 60 -15.46 22.38 12.81
CA GLU A 60 -14.51 23.36 12.27
C GLU A 60 -13.21 22.69 11.81
N LEU A 61 -12.82 21.62 12.51
CA LEU A 61 -11.68 20.77 12.22
C LEU A 61 -12.13 19.30 12.23
N VAL A 62 -11.79 18.57 11.16
CA VAL A 62 -11.98 17.13 11.06
C VAL A 62 -10.64 16.43 11.28
N LEU A 63 -10.58 15.54 12.26
CA LEU A 63 -9.41 14.75 12.60
C LEU A 63 -9.65 13.27 12.25
N PHE A 64 -9.02 12.80 11.19
CA PHE A 64 -9.09 11.40 10.78
C PHE A 64 -8.18 10.54 11.65
N CYS A 65 -8.74 9.62 12.44
CA CYS A 65 -7.99 8.74 13.32
C CYS A 65 -8.12 7.28 12.87
N TYR A 66 -7.03 6.69 12.38
CA TYR A 66 -7.07 5.36 11.77
C TYR A 66 -5.71 4.62 11.80
N PRO A 67 -5.70 3.27 11.84
CA PRO A 67 -4.47 2.50 11.66
C PRO A 67 -4.10 2.39 10.17
N VAL A 68 -2.82 2.15 9.86
CA VAL A 68 -2.40 1.91 8.46
C VAL A 68 -2.43 0.43 8.15
N TYR A 69 -3.27 0.03 7.19
CA TYR A 69 -3.56 -1.36 6.81
C TYR A 69 -3.25 -1.57 5.32
N THR A 70 -2.35 -2.51 5.01
CA THR A 70 -1.98 -2.87 3.63
C THR A 70 -1.64 -1.65 2.75
N PHE A 71 -0.57 -0.93 3.14
CA PHE A 71 -0.01 0.24 2.45
C PHE A 71 -0.86 1.52 2.46
N ILE A 72 -2.08 1.54 3.00
CA ILE A 72 -2.93 2.76 2.95
C ILE A 72 -3.97 2.73 4.08
N ALA A 73 -4.90 3.69 4.10
CA ALA A 73 -6.01 3.77 5.05
C ALA A 73 -6.91 2.51 5.02
N PRO A 74 -7.59 2.15 6.12
CA PRO A 74 -8.39 0.94 6.19
C PRO A 74 -9.66 1.06 5.33
N TYR A 75 -10.22 -0.08 4.91
CA TYR A 75 -11.46 -0.19 4.13
C TYR A 75 -12.56 0.77 4.61
N GLN A 76 -12.75 0.84 5.93
CA GLN A 76 -13.81 1.64 6.53
C GLN A 76 -13.63 3.14 6.26
N LEU A 77 -12.39 3.63 6.18
CA LEU A 77 -12.12 5.02 5.82
C LEU A 77 -12.36 5.26 4.33
N HIS A 78 -11.93 4.34 3.46
CA HIS A 78 -12.21 4.45 2.02
C HIS A 78 -13.72 4.52 1.77
N ARG A 79 -14.49 3.64 2.42
CA ARG A 79 -15.94 3.64 2.30
C ARG A 79 -16.58 4.91 2.86
N LEU A 80 -16.03 5.49 3.93
CA LEU A 80 -16.50 6.77 4.45
C LEU A 80 -16.30 7.90 3.44
N ILE A 81 -15.13 7.98 2.81
CA ILE A 81 -14.83 9.01 1.80
C ILE A 81 -15.80 8.94 0.62
N GLU A 82 -16.09 7.73 0.13
CA GLU A 82 -17.10 7.52 -0.91
C GLU A 82 -18.48 8.04 -0.48
N LEU A 83 -18.90 7.75 0.75
CA LEU A 83 -20.18 8.21 1.29
C LEU A 83 -20.23 9.73 1.45
N ILE A 84 -19.13 10.36 1.90
CA ILE A 84 -19.01 11.83 2.01
C ILE A 84 -19.19 12.47 0.63
N LYS A 85 -18.48 11.96 -0.38
CA LYS A 85 -18.55 12.46 -1.76
C LYS A 85 -19.93 12.22 -2.38
N ALA A 86 -20.56 11.08 -2.09
CA ALA A 86 -21.91 10.76 -2.58
C ALA A 86 -23.02 11.59 -1.92
N ASP A 87 -22.91 11.93 -0.64
CA ASP A 87 -23.86 12.84 0.04
C ASP A 87 -23.78 14.25 -0.54
N GLY A 88 -22.57 14.74 -0.83
CA GLY A 88 -22.35 16.10 -1.30
C GLY A 88 -22.38 17.15 -0.18
N VAL A 89 -22.10 16.75 1.06
CA VAL A 89 -21.90 17.69 2.18
C VAL A 89 -20.76 18.67 1.87
N ASP A 90 -20.99 19.97 2.08
CA ASP A 90 -19.99 21.00 1.81
C ASP A 90 -18.98 21.09 2.97
N LEU A 91 -17.73 20.76 2.66
CA LEU A 91 -16.60 20.82 3.58
C LEU A 91 -15.62 21.94 3.22
N THR A 92 -15.96 22.78 2.24
CA THR A 92 -15.09 23.84 1.75
C THR A 92 -14.63 24.76 2.87
N GLY A 93 -13.32 24.95 2.99
CA GLY A 93 -12.71 25.85 3.97
C GLY A 93 -12.61 25.30 5.40
N LYS A 94 -13.23 24.16 5.72
CA LYS A 94 -13.01 23.44 7.00
C LYS A 94 -11.59 22.89 7.05
N PHE A 95 -11.03 22.73 8.25
CA PHE A 95 -9.70 22.16 8.41
C PHE A 95 -9.75 20.63 8.46
N ALA A 96 -8.72 19.99 7.91
CA ALA A 96 -8.53 18.54 7.98
C ALA A 96 -7.12 18.21 8.46
N SER A 97 -7.02 17.26 9.38
CA SER A 97 -5.75 16.63 9.75
C SER A 97 -5.97 15.17 10.13
N GLN A 98 -4.91 14.47 10.50
CA GLN A 98 -4.96 13.04 10.75
C GLN A 98 -4.01 12.59 11.84
N ILE A 99 -4.39 11.51 12.51
CA ILE A 99 -3.53 10.75 13.42
C ILE A 99 -3.57 9.30 12.97
N THR A 100 -2.39 8.73 12.73
CA THR A 100 -2.27 7.31 12.40
C THR A 100 -1.35 6.60 13.37
N THR A 101 -1.66 5.34 13.63
CA THR A 101 -0.71 4.43 14.31
C THR A 101 -0.38 3.26 13.40
N SER A 102 0.90 2.97 13.25
CA SER A 102 1.41 1.81 12.50
C SER A 102 2.75 1.35 13.09
N LYS A 103 3.53 0.53 12.38
CA LYS A 103 4.98 0.34 12.65
C LYS A 103 5.82 1.15 11.65
N HIS A 104 5.34 2.34 11.28
CA HIS A 104 5.82 3.19 10.18
C HIS A 104 5.87 2.49 8.81
N PHE A 105 5.02 1.48 8.63
CA PHE A 105 4.91 0.77 7.36
C PHE A 105 4.01 1.55 6.42
N TYR A 106 4.60 2.25 5.44
CA TYR A 106 3.88 2.99 4.41
C TYR A 106 2.78 3.92 4.97
N ASP A 107 3.08 4.54 6.11
CA ASP A 107 2.22 5.58 6.67
C ASP A 107 2.12 6.80 5.75
N VAL A 108 3.18 7.12 5.02
CA VAL A 108 3.21 8.19 4.02
C VAL A 108 2.11 8.08 2.97
N THR A 109 1.81 6.86 2.49
CA THR A 109 0.79 6.65 1.44
C THR A 109 -0.63 6.71 2.00
N ALA A 110 -0.81 6.24 3.24
CA ALA A 110 -2.04 6.45 4.00
C ALA A 110 -2.32 7.94 4.24
N HIS A 111 -1.32 8.69 4.68
CA HIS A 111 -1.46 10.13 4.92
C HIS A 111 -1.85 10.86 3.65
N ARG A 112 -1.11 10.64 2.57
CA ARG A 112 -1.38 11.26 1.26
C ARG A 112 -2.79 10.96 0.76
N TYR A 113 -3.29 9.74 0.92
CA TYR A 113 -4.65 9.39 0.51
C TYR A 113 -5.71 10.28 1.17
N VAL A 114 -5.60 10.52 2.48
CA VAL A 114 -6.52 11.40 3.20
C VAL A 114 -6.33 12.86 2.79
N GLU A 115 -5.07 13.30 2.64
CA GLU A 115 -4.75 14.67 2.20
C GLU A 115 -5.34 14.96 0.81
N GLU A 116 -5.14 14.06 -0.15
CA GLU A 116 -5.60 14.18 -1.53
C GLU A 116 -7.14 14.26 -1.58
N ASN A 117 -7.83 13.36 -0.88
CA ASN A 117 -9.29 13.37 -0.81
C ASN A 117 -9.86 14.59 -0.07
N CYS A 118 -9.18 15.09 0.98
CA CYS A 118 -9.59 16.33 1.64
C CYS A 118 -9.40 17.55 0.72
N CYS A 119 -8.34 17.56 -0.10
CA CYS A 119 -8.13 18.61 -1.10
C CYS A 119 -9.22 18.60 -2.19
N ASP A 120 -9.67 17.42 -2.63
CA ASP A 120 -10.83 17.28 -3.52
C ASP A 120 -12.09 17.90 -2.94
N LEU A 121 -12.31 17.72 -1.64
CA LEU A 121 -13.45 18.23 -0.87
C LEU A 121 -13.33 19.72 -0.49
N GLY A 122 -12.29 20.42 -0.97
CA GLY A 122 -12.08 21.85 -0.70
C GLY A 122 -11.64 22.18 0.73
N MET A 123 -11.18 21.19 1.49
CA MET A 123 -10.73 21.37 2.87
C MET A 123 -9.32 21.96 2.94
N LYS A 124 -9.00 22.63 4.06
CA LYS A 124 -7.66 23.13 4.38
C LYS A 124 -6.87 22.05 5.11
N VAL A 125 -6.00 21.36 4.38
CA VAL A 125 -5.24 20.21 4.88
C VAL A 125 -4.01 20.65 5.68
N ILE A 126 -3.86 20.10 6.88
CA ILE A 126 -2.71 20.28 7.78
C ILE A 126 -2.10 18.90 8.04
N ARG A 127 -0.77 18.78 7.87
CA ARG A 127 -0.06 17.50 8.02
C ARG A 127 -0.37 16.83 9.35
N GLY A 128 -0.57 15.51 9.27
CA GLY A 128 -0.95 14.71 10.42
C GLY A 128 0.23 14.21 11.26
N LEU A 129 -0.12 13.51 12.33
CA LEU A 129 0.80 12.75 13.18
C LEU A 129 0.86 11.29 12.70
N SER A 130 2.05 10.83 12.31
CA SER A 130 2.32 9.41 12.14
C SER A 130 3.07 8.86 13.33
N ALA A 131 2.41 8.00 14.11
CA ALA A 131 2.96 7.40 15.32
C ALA A 131 3.19 5.88 15.17
N ASP A 132 4.15 5.36 15.92
CA ASP A 132 4.21 3.94 16.25
C ASP A 132 3.03 3.55 17.16
N MET A 133 2.67 2.27 17.18
CA MET A 133 1.65 1.74 18.09
C MET A 133 1.94 1.95 19.57
N GLU A 134 3.21 2.15 19.95
CA GLU A 134 3.64 2.29 21.36
C GLU A 134 4.04 3.73 21.74
N ASP A 135 4.07 4.68 20.81
CA ASP A 135 4.64 6.02 21.05
C ASP A 135 3.98 6.76 22.22
N LEU A 136 2.65 6.67 22.37
CA LEU A 136 1.94 7.35 23.45
C LEU A 136 2.34 6.84 24.85
N LEU A 137 2.95 5.65 24.93
CA LEU A 137 3.42 5.06 26.18
C LEU A 137 4.78 5.61 26.64
N CYS A 138 5.46 6.42 25.82
CA CYS A 138 6.73 7.05 26.20
C CYS A 138 6.65 8.58 26.22
N GLU A 139 7.53 9.21 27.00
CA GLU A 139 7.57 10.67 27.14
C GLU A 139 7.80 11.39 25.81
N GLN A 140 8.63 10.81 24.94
CA GLN A 140 8.94 11.37 23.63
C GLN A 140 7.70 11.33 22.71
N GLY A 141 6.99 10.20 22.61
CA GLY A 141 5.79 10.14 21.78
C GLY A 141 4.63 10.99 22.33
N GLN A 142 4.52 11.14 23.64
CA GLN A 142 3.59 12.13 24.24
C GLN A 142 3.99 13.56 23.88
N LYS A 143 5.29 13.89 23.89
CA LYS A 143 5.80 15.20 23.46
C LYS A 143 5.52 15.43 21.98
N ASP A 144 5.71 14.43 21.12
CA ASP A 144 5.45 14.54 19.69
C ASP A 144 3.96 14.73 19.40
N ALA A 145 3.07 14.07 20.15
CA ALA A 145 1.63 14.31 20.08
C ALA A 145 1.26 15.76 20.47
N ARG A 146 1.85 16.30 21.55
CA ARG A 146 1.64 17.71 21.95
C ARG A 146 2.17 18.68 20.90
N ASN A 147 3.40 18.48 20.42
CA ASN A 147 3.99 19.31 19.36
C ASN A 147 3.15 19.31 18.08
N PHE A 148 2.61 18.15 17.70
CA PHE A 148 1.68 18.03 16.59
C PHE A 148 0.43 18.89 16.81
N PHE A 149 -0.17 18.83 18.01
CA PHE A 149 -1.39 19.57 18.29
C PHE A 149 -1.14 21.08 18.36
N ASP A 150 -0.04 21.52 18.97
CA ASP A 150 0.37 22.93 18.97
C ASP A 150 0.53 23.46 17.54
N GLN A 151 1.21 22.70 16.67
CA GLN A 151 1.36 23.05 15.26
C GLN A 151 0.01 23.05 14.51
N LEU A 152 -0.88 22.11 14.83
CA LEU A 152 -2.22 22.01 14.25
C LEU A 152 -3.05 23.25 14.59
N MET A 153 -3.10 23.64 15.87
CA MET A 153 -3.82 24.84 16.32
C MET A 153 -3.22 26.11 15.71
N PHE A 154 -1.90 26.22 15.68
CA PHE A 154 -1.22 27.33 15.00
C PHE A 154 -1.62 27.43 13.53
N SER A 155 -1.64 26.30 12.81
CA SER A 155 -1.99 26.26 11.38
C SER A 155 -3.49 26.53 11.14
N CYS A 156 -4.38 26.14 12.05
CA CYS A 156 -5.80 26.51 11.98
C CYS A 156 -5.99 28.04 12.06
N GLN A 157 -5.13 28.76 12.79
CA GLN A 157 -5.20 30.21 12.91
C GLN A 157 -4.54 30.94 11.73
N HIS A 158 -3.47 30.37 11.16
CA HIS A 158 -2.63 31.06 10.16
C HIS A 158 -2.79 30.53 8.73
N GLY A 159 -3.51 29.42 8.55
CA GLY A 159 -3.68 28.74 7.27
C GLY A 159 -2.70 27.57 7.06
N PRO A 160 -2.97 26.71 6.06
CA PRO A 160 -2.14 25.55 5.78
C PRO A 160 -0.81 25.93 5.11
N PHE A 161 0.26 25.20 5.45
CA PHE A 161 1.60 25.34 4.83
C PHE A 161 1.88 24.28 3.75
N VAL A 162 0.86 23.49 3.39
CA VAL A 162 0.96 22.40 2.41
C VAL A 162 0.40 22.87 1.08
N LEU A 163 1.12 22.60 -0.01
CA LEU A 163 0.60 22.82 -1.36
C LEU A 163 -0.39 21.71 -1.71
N PRO A 164 -1.57 22.05 -2.27
CA PRO A 164 -2.52 21.05 -2.72
C PRO A 164 -1.90 20.19 -3.85
N PRO A 165 -2.33 18.92 -4.00
CA PRO A 165 -1.88 18.06 -5.08
C PRO A 165 -2.13 18.68 -6.46
N VAL A 166 -1.28 18.33 -7.42
CA VAL A 166 -1.46 18.72 -8.81
C VAL A 166 -2.67 17.98 -9.38
N LYS A 167 -3.72 18.72 -9.73
CA LYS A 167 -4.91 18.14 -10.36
C LYS A 167 -4.62 17.77 -11.81
N ALA A 168 -5.15 16.62 -12.24
CA ALA A 168 -5.18 16.26 -13.64
C ALA A 168 -5.96 17.33 -14.44
N PRO A 169 -5.52 17.68 -15.67
CA PRO A 169 -6.26 18.59 -16.52
C PRO A 169 -7.59 17.96 -16.92
N ALA A 170 -8.66 18.76 -16.92
CA ALA A 170 -9.95 18.30 -17.42
C ALA A 170 -9.84 17.89 -18.90
N ARG A 171 -10.14 16.64 -19.21
CA ARG A 171 -10.12 16.09 -20.57
C ARG A 171 -11.39 15.29 -20.81
N ARG A 172 -11.94 15.40 -22.02
CA ARG A 172 -13.01 14.50 -22.45
C ARG A 172 -12.39 13.13 -22.71
N LYS A 173 -12.70 12.17 -21.86
CA LYS A 173 -12.27 10.77 -22.04
C LYS A 173 -13.15 10.12 -23.09
N THR A 174 -12.52 9.46 -24.06
CA THR A 174 -13.22 8.62 -25.02
C THR A 174 -13.17 7.20 -24.49
N VAL A 175 -14.32 6.52 -24.44
CA VAL A 175 -14.37 5.13 -23.99
C VAL A 175 -13.53 4.28 -24.93
N TYR A 176 -12.51 3.62 -24.37
CA TYR A 176 -11.66 2.69 -25.09
C TYR A 176 -12.51 1.61 -25.76
N GLN A 177 -12.23 1.32 -27.03
CA GLN A 177 -12.90 0.24 -27.75
C GLN A 177 -11.91 -0.91 -27.95
N PRO A 178 -12.35 -2.16 -27.74
CA PRO A 178 -11.47 -3.32 -27.91
C PRO A 178 -11.13 -3.50 -29.39
N VAL A 179 -9.84 -3.63 -29.69
CA VAL A 179 -9.29 -3.72 -31.06
C VAL A 179 -8.23 -4.81 -31.22
N LEU A 180 -7.76 -5.41 -30.12
CA LEU A 180 -6.68 -6.39 -30.19
C LEU A 180 -7.22 -7.77 -30.65
N PRO A 181 -6.54 -8.44 -31.59
CA PRO A 181 -6.94 -9.76 -32.03
C PRO A 181 -6.72 -10.80 -30.92
N ALA A 182 -7.56 -11.83 -30.90
CA ALA A 182 -7.39 -12.95 -29.97
C ALA A 182 -6.12 -13.74 -30.32
N ALA A 183 -5.15 -13.72 -29.42
CA ALA A 183 -3.97 -14.59 -29.45
C ALA A 183 -4.38 -16.05 -29.23
N GLU A 184 -3.62 -16.97 -29.84
CA GLU A 184 -3.72 -18.41 -29.57
C GLU A 184 -3.39 -18.68 -28.11
N LYS A 185 -4.27 -19.41 -27.42
CA LYS A 185 -4.13 -19.69 -25.99
C LYS A 185 -3.36 -20.98 -25.78
N ASP A 186 -2.26 -20.91 -25.05
CA ASP A 186 -1.67 -22.08 -24.41
C ASP A 186 -2.40 -22.38 -23.09
N ARG A 187 -2.57 -23.68 -22.80
CA ARG A 187 -3.15 -24.16 -21.53
C ARG A 187 -2.10 -24.44 -20.46
N LYS A 188 -0.88 -23.93 -20.62
CA LYS A 188 0.24 -24.27 -19.73
C LYS A 188 0.27 -23.40 -18.48
N LYS A 189 -0.28 -22.18 -18.57
CA LYS A 189 -0.28 -21.20 -17.50
C LYS A 189 -1.64 -20.55 -17.32
N ASP A 190 -1.92 -20.14 -16.09
CA ASP A 190 -3.14 -19.42 -15.70
C ASP A 190 -2.82 -18.01 -15.22
N VAL A 191 -3.55 -17.01 -15.74
CA VAL A 191 -3.49 -15.63 -15.27
C VAL A 191 -4.82 -15.24 -14.64
N VAL A 192 -4.77 -14.77 -13.39
CA VAL A 192 -5.94 -14.20 -12.71
C VAL A 192 -5.96 -12.68 -12.85
N ILE A 193 -7.08 -12.17 -13.35
CA ILE A 193 -7.37 -10.73 -13.43
C ILE A 193 -8.32 -10.39 -12.28
N VAL A 194 -7.80 -9.77 -11.23
CA VAL A 194 -8.59 -9.31 -10.08
C VAL A 194 -9.05 -7.88 -10.34
N THR A 195 -10.36 -7.67 -10.33
CA THR A 195 -10.96 -6.37 -10.65
C THR A 195 -12.11 -6.02 -9.72
N ASN A 196 -12.51 -4.76 -9.69
CA ASN A 196 -13.76 -4.30 -9.12
C ASN A 196 -14.61 -3.51 -10.15
N CYS A 197 -14.44 -3.83 -11.44
CA CYS A 197 -15.16 -3.23 -12.56
C CYS A 197 -16.67 -3.16 -12.27
N ALA A 198 -17.23 -1.95 -12.35
CA ALA A 198 -18.66 -1.75 -12.22
C ALA A 198 -19.38 -2.24 -13.49
N ALA A 199 -20.68 -2.47 -13.41
CA ALA A 199 -21.47 -2.95 -14.55
C ALA A 199 -21.57 -1.91 -15.69
N ASP A 200 -21.46 -0.64 -15.34
CA ASP A 200 -21.49 0.54 -16.20
C ASP A 200 -20.09 1.07 -16.56
N ASP A 201 -19.01 0.43 -16.09
CA ASP A 201 -17.64 0.79 -16.42
C ASP A 201 -17.20 0.12 -17.73
N GLU A 202 -17.76 0.60 -18.84
CA GLU A 202 -17.48 0.08 -20.18
C GLU A 202 -15.99 0.20 -20.55
N ASN A 203 -15.32 1.25 -20.09
CA ASN A 203 -13.93 1.52 -20.44
C ASN A 203 -12.99 0.46 -19.86
N LEU A 204 -13.06 0.22 -18.55
CA LEU A 204 -12.24 -0.80 -17.90
C LEU A 204 -12.60 -2.20 -18.42
N ALA A 205 -13.88 -2.48 -18.64
CA ALA A 205 -14.33 -3.75 -19.22
C ALA A 205 -13.69 -4.01 -20.59
N ASN A 206 -13.62 -2.98 -21.44
CA ASN A 206 -12.99 -3.06 -22.76
C ASN A 206 -11.47 -3.23 -22.68
N MET A 207 -10.79 -2.55 -21.74
CA MET A 207 -9.36 -2.75 -21.49
C MET A 207 -9.06 -4.19 -21.04
N ILE A 208 -9.88 -4.75 -20.13
CA ILE A 208 -9.76 -6.14 -19.68
C ILE A 208 -10.00 -7.10 -20.85
N ALA A 209 -11.00 -6.85 -21.70
CA ALA A 209 -11.30 -7.68 -22.85
C ALA A 209 -10.11 -7.75 -23.81
N ASP A 210 -9.49 -6.62 -24.14
CA ASP A 210 -8.33 -6.56 -25.02
C ASP A 210 -7.07 -7.16 -24.40
N PHE A 211 -6.86 -6.97 -23.11
CA PHE A 211 -5.77 -7.66 -22.41
C PHE A 211 -5.92 -9.18 -22.51
N ARG A 212 -7.14 -9.69 -22.28
CA ARG A 212 -7.44 -11.11 -22.43
C ARG A 212 -7.31 -11.58 -23.87
N ALA A 213 -7.66 -10.76 -24.85
CA ALA A 213 -7.44 -11.07 -26.26
C ALA A 213 -5.95 -11.24 -26.56
N ALA A 214 -5.12 -10.27 -26.15
CA ALA A 214 -3.69 -10.23 -26.40
C ALA A 214 -2.87 -11.27 -25.63
N LEU A 215 -3.30 -11.68 -24.44
CA LEU A 215 -2.57 -12.62 -23.59
C LEU A 215 -2.53 -14.04 -24.20
N PRO A 216 -1.36 -14.64 -24.47
CA PRO A 216 -1.27 -15.99 -25.06
C PRO A 216 -1.53 -17.14 -24.06
N CYS A 217 -1.96 -16.84 -22.85
CA CYS A 217 -2.28 -17.82 -21.80
C CYS A 217 -3.76 -17.79 -21.45
N GLU A 218 -4.27 -18.86 -20.84
CA GLU A 218 -5.61 -18.86 -20.24
C GLU A 218 -5.71 -17.78 -19.16
N SER A 219 -6.88 -17.14 -19.09
CA SER A 219 -7.15 -16.11 -18.09
C SER A 219 -8.57 -16.12 -17.57
N ARG A 220 -8.70 -15.83 -16.28
CA ARG A 220 -9.97 -15.73 -15.57
C ARG A 220 -10.10 -14.39 -14.87
N VAL A 221 -11.31 -13.85 -14.93
CA VAL A 221 -11.64 -12.56 -14.31
C VAL A 221 -12.34 -12.82 -12.99
N VAL A 222 -11.80 -12.24 -11.93
CA VAL A 222 -12.38 -12.27 -10.59
C VAL A 222 -12.84 -10.87 -10.24
N ASN A 223 -14.14 -10.62 -10.36
CA ASN A 223 -14.72 -9.33 -9.99
C ASN A 223 -15.12 -9.33 -8.52
N LEU A 224 -14.38 -8.57 -7.71
CA LEU A 224 -14.53 -8.44 -6.26
C LEU A 224 -15.92 -7.92 -5.85
N ARG A 225 -16.64 -7.22 -6.73
CA ARG A 225 -18.03 -6.78 -6.44
C ARG A 225 -19.01 -7.95 -6.35
N GLN A 226 -18.67 -9.10 -6.95
CA GLN A 226 -19.53 -10.29 -6.95
C GLN A 226 -19.32 -11.15 -5.70
N PHE A 227 -18.24 -10.92 -4.94
CA PHE A 227 -17.99 -11.65 -3.71
C PHE A 227 -18.78 -11.02 -2.54
N PRO A 228 -19.56 -11.80 -1.78
CA PRO A 228 -20.41 -11.28 -0.71
C PRO A 228 -19.62 -11.01 0.58
N PHE A 229 -18.78 -9.98 0.58
CA PHE A 229 -18.02 -9.60 1.77
C PHE A 229 -18.94 -9.23 2.94
N ASP A 230 -18.82 -9.92 4.08
CA ASP A 230 -19.52 -9.53 5.32
C ASP A 230 -19.00 -8.18 5.85
N GLY A 231 -17.73 -7.87 5.58
CA GLY A 231 -17.09 -6.60 5.92
C GLY A 231 -15.56 -6.63 5.78
N GLY A 232 -14.91 -5.49 6.02
CA GLY A 232 -13.46 -5.36 6.03
C GLY A 232 -12.79 -5.94 7.30
N CYS A 233 -11.46 -5.94 7.34
CA CYS A 233 -10.70 -6.46 8.48
C CYS A 233 -11.10 -5.77 9.80
N LEU A 234 -11.27 -6.58 10.86
CA LEU A 234 -11.64 -6.10 12.20
C LEU A 234 -10.43 -5.74 13.08
N GLY A 235 -9.21 -6.11 12.66
CA GLY A 235 -8.02 -5.98 13.50
C GLY A 235 -8.09 -6.82 14.78
N CYS A 236 -8.85 -7.91 14.79
CA CYS A 236 -9.11 -8.74 15.98
C CYS A 236 -7.96 -9.68 16.37
N PHE A 237 -6.93 -9.81 15.53
CA PHE A 237 -5.79 -10.73 15.69
C PHE A 237 -6.13 -12.23 15.75
N GLY A 238 -7.39 -12.65 15.58
CA GLY A 238 -7.76 -14.07 15.60
C GLY A 238 -6.99 -14.91 14.56
N CYS A 239 -6.83 -14.37 13.35
CA CYS A 239 -6.09 -15.04 12.27
C CYS A 239 -4.58 -15.09 12.50
N ALA A 240 -4.00 -14.27 13.39
CA ALA A 240 -2.56 -14.29 13.65
C ALA A 240 -2.12 -15.63 14.28
N ILE A 241 -3.01 -16.26 15.04
CA ILE A 241 -2.77 -17.55 15.69
C ILE A 241 -3.16 -18.72 14.79
N THR A 242 -4.34 -18.65 14.16
CA THR A 242 -4.96 -19.80 13.47
C THR A 242 -4.80 -19.79 11.95
N GLY A 243 -4.46 -18.62 11.37
CA GLY A 243 -4.50 -18.41 9.91
C GLY A 243 -5.90 -18.38 9.31
N LYS A 244 -6.97 -18.36 10.13
CA LYS A 244 -8.37 -18.31 9.70
C LYS A 244 -9.03 -16.99 10.10
N CYS A 245 -9.77 -16.39 9.19
CA CYS A 245 -10.55 -15.19 9.48
C CYS A 245 -11.71 -15.49 10.45
N VAL A 246 -12.20 -14.47 11.16
CA VAL A 246 -13.40 -14.58 12.01
C VAL A 246 -14.70 -14.56 11.20
N TYR A 247 -14.63 -13.98 10.00
CA TYR A 247 -15.73 -13.99 9.05
C TYR A 247 -15.90 -15.39 8.44
N ASN A 248 -17.16 -15.77 8.20
CA ASN A 248 -17.53 -17.07 7.64
C ASN A 248 -18.11 -16.95 6.22
N ASP A 249 -17.82 -15.83 5.53
CA ASP A 249 -18.26 -15.51 4.16
C ASP A 249 -17.57 -16.34 3.05
N GLY A 250 -16.71 -17.30 3.42
CA GLY A 250 -15.97 -18.14 2.46
C GLY A 250 -14.73 -17.48 1.86
N PHE A 251 -14.32 -16.30 2.33
CA PHE A 251 -13.22 -15.53 1.73
C PHE A 251 -11.89 -16.29 1.73
N ASP A 252 -11.59 -17.02 2.80
CA ASP A 252 -10.31 -17.74 2.94
C ASP A 252 -10.15 -18.81 1.84
N GLU A 253 -11.23 -19.52 1.50
CA GLU A 253 -11.23 -20.52 0.42
C GLU A 253 -11.20 -19.85 -0.95
N PHE A 254 -12.02 -18.81 -1.15
CA PHE A 254 -12.01 -18.00 -2.36
C PHE A 254 -10.60 -17.47 -2.68
N LEU A 255 -9.92 -16.88 -1.70
CA LEU A 255 -8.55 -16.37 -1.88
C LEU A 255 -7.57 -17.48 -2.26
N ARG A 256 -7.58 -18.61 -1.53
CA ARG A 256 -6.57 -19.67 -1.67
C ARG A 256 -6.78 -20.54 -2.91
N SER A 257 -8.02 -20.92 -3.20
CA SER A 257 -8.37 -21.86 -4.25
C SER A 257 -8.69 -21.16 -5.57
N THR A 258 -9.23 -19.94 -5.49
CA THR A 258 -9.51 -19.14 -6.68
C THR A 258 -8.32 -18.26 -6.97
N ILE A 259 -7.89 -17.34 -6.11
CA ILE A 259 -6.92 -16.31 -6.55
C ILE A 259 -5.46 -16.80 -6.52
N GLN A 260 -5.01 -17.44 -5.45
CA GLN A 260 -3.58 -17.76 -5.20
C GLN A 260 -2.97 -18.81 -6.12
N THR A 261 -3.77 -19.55 -6.89
CA THR A 261 -3.29 -20.66 -7.72
C THR A 261 -2.73 -20.25 -9.07
N ALA A 262 -2.83 -18.96 -9.43
CA ALA A 262 -2.40 -18.44 -10.73
C ALA A 262 -0.87 -18.32 -10.86
N ASP A 263 -0.37 -18.45 -12.09
CA ASP A 263 1.03 -18.24 -12.46
C ASP A 263 1.37 -16.76 -12.68
N GLY A 264 0.35 -15.92 -12.87
CA GLY A 264 0.47 -14.47 -13.06
C GLY A 264 -0.76 -13.73 -12.54
N PHE A 265 -0.54 -12.52 -12.03
CA PHE A 265 -1.61 -11.67 -11.47
C PHE A 265 -1.72 -10.36 -12.24
N VAL A 266 -2.97 -9.96 -12.51
CA VAL A 266 -3.29 -8.65 -13.05
C VAL A 266 -4.31 -7.99 -12.14
N TYR A 267 -3.99 -6.82 -11.60
CA TYR A 267 -4.98 -6.00 -10.90
C TYR A 267 -5.53 -4.95 -11.86
N ALA A 268 -6.83 -5.00 -12.12
CA ALA A 268 -7.50 -4.13 -13.08
C ALA A 268 -8.55 -3.26 -12.39
N PHE A 269 -8.41 -1.94 -12.44
CA PHE A 269 -9.32 -1.02 -11.78
C PHE A 269 -9.37 0.36 -12.46
N THR A 270 -10.44 1.08 -12.19
CA THR A 270 -10.57 2.50 -12.52
C THR A 270 -10.16 3.31 -11.29
N ILE A 271 -9.37 4.37 -11.49
CA ILE A 271 -8.97 5.27 -10.41
C ILE A 271 -10.21 5.99 -9.92
N ALA A 272 -10.48 5.85 -8.63
CA ALA A 272 -11.46 6.66 -7.91
C ALA A 272 -10.87 7.07 -6.56
N ASP A 273 -11.12 8.31 -6.16
CA ASP A 273 -10.72 8.85 -4.87
C ASP A 273 -9.22 8.67 -4.57
N HIS A 274 -8.37 8.90 -5.57
CA HIS A 274 -6.91 8.70 -5.51
C HIS A 274 -6.45 7.25 -5.23
N TYR A 275 -7.33 6.28 -5.41
CA TYR A 275 -7.02 4.86 -5.26
C TYR A 275 -7.76 4.03 -6.32
N THR A 276 -8.75 3.23 -5.92
CA THR A 276 -9.51 2.32 -6.78
C THR A 276 -10.99 2.35 -6.42
N GLN A 277 -11.33 1.98 -5.18
CA GLN A 277 -12.60 2.08 -4.45
C GLN A 277 -12.47 1.24 -3.17
N SER A 278 -13.41 1.42 -2.24
CA SER A 278 -13.51 0.65 -1.00
C SER A 278 -13.64 -0.85 -1.22
N SER A 279 -14.26 -1.32 -2.31
CA SER A 279 -14.41 -2.76 -2.60
C SER A 279 -13.07 -3.47 -2.77
N PHE A 280 -12.12 -2.85 -3.49
CA PHE A 280 -10.77 -3.38 -3.64
C PHE A 280 -10.02 -3.32 -2.31
N LYS A 281 -10.20 -2.23 -1.54
CA LYS A 281 -9.57 -2.12 -0.23
C LYS A 281 -10.10 -3.16 0.77
N CYS A 282 -11.38 -3.52 0.67
CA CYS A 282 -11.97 -4.60 1.46
C CYS A 282 -11.25 -5.92 1.17
N PHE A 283 -11.03 -6.24 -0.11
CA PHE A 283 -10.24 -7.40 -0.51
C PHE A 283 -8.82 -7.37 0.07
N ASP A 284 -8.10 -6.25 -0.09
CA ASP A 284 -6.73 -6.08 0.41
C ASP A 284 -6.62 -6.22 1.94
N ASP A 285 -7.60 -5.68 2.68
CA ASP A 285 -7.64 -5.82 4.13
C ASP A 285 -8.00 -7.24 4.55
N ARG A 286 -8.87 -7.92 3.80
CA ARG A 286 -9.25 -9.30 4.13
C ARG A 286 -8.11 -10.28 3.90
N GLN A 287 -7.11 -9.95 3.08
CA GLN A 287 -5.87 -10.72 2.94
C GLN A 287 -5.01 -10.78 4.23
N PHE A 288 -5.29 -9.98 5.27
CA PHE A 288 -4.63 -10.13 6.58
C PHE A 288 -4.83 -11.51 7.20
N CYS A 289 -5.79 -12.33 6.73
CA CYS A 289 -5.86 -13.75 7.13
C CYS A 289 -4.59 -14.53 6.74
N ASN A 290 -3.83 -14.06 5.73
CA ASN A 290 -2.54 -14.60 5.36
C ASN A 290 -1.37 -13.98 6.16
N GLY A 291 -1.62 -13.01 7.04
CA GLY A 291 -0.59 -12.31 7.80
C GLY A 291 0.30 -11.46 6.90
N HIS A 292 1.61 -11.46 7.18
CA HIS A 292 2.65 -10.77 6.41
C HIS A 292 3.30 -11.70 5.36
N ARG A 293 2.53 -12.69 4.89
CA ARG A 293 2.88 -13.57 3.78
C ARG A 293 2.09 -13.08 2.57
N THR A 294 2.75 -12.37 1.67
CA THR A 294 2.08 -11.78 0.51
C THR A 294 1.43 -12.87 -0.35
N VAL A 295 0.17 -12.66 -0.72
CA VAL A 295 -0.66 -13.62 -1.49
C VAL A 295 0.00 -13.96 -2.82
N THR A 296 0.62 -12.98 -3.46
CA THR A 296 1.25 -13.10 -4.76
C THR A 296 2.74 -13.42 -4.68
N HIS A 297 3.29 -13.77 -3.51
CA HIS A 297 4.75 -13.80 -3.27
C HIS A 297 5.56 -14.42 -4.42
N GLY A 298 6.53 -13.68 -4.94
CA GLY A 298 7.44 -14.15 -6.00
C GLY A 298 6.82 -14.33 -7.40
N THR A 299 5.52 -14.04 -7.57
CA THR A 299 4.81 -14.23 -8.84
C THR A 299 4.86 -12.94 -9.69
N PRO A 300 4.96 -12.99 -11.02
CA PRO A 300 4.84 -11.79 -11.85
C PRO A 300 3.49 -11.09 -11.67
N ILE A 301 3.51 -9.75 -11.59
CA ILE A 301 2.30 -8.94 -11.45
C ILE A 301 2.26 -7.80 -12.47
N ALA A 302 1.06 -7.47 -12.91
CA ALA A 302 0.78 -6.37 -13.82
C ALA A 302 -0.45 -5.57 -13.36
N TYR A 303 -0.61 -4.35 -13.86
CA TYR A 303 -1.78 -3.52 -13.58
C TYR A 303 -2.41 -2.99 -14.87
N LEU A 304 -3.74 -3.02 -14.92
CA LEU A 304 -4.55 -2.29 -15.91
C LEU A 304 -5.26 -1.17 -15.17
N VAL A 305 -4.96 0.07 -15.50
CA VAL A 305 -5.44 1.24 -14.75
C VAL A 305 -6.16 2.18 -15.70
N SER A 306 -7.47 2.31 -15.53
CA SER A 306 -8.24 3.38 -16.20
C SER A 306 -8.21 4.64 -15.35
N GLY A 307 -7.86 5.78 -15.94
CA GLY A 307 -7.79 7.06 -15.23
C GLY A 307 -6.49 7.82 -15.46
N ASP A 308 -6.38 9.00 -14.84
CA ASP A 308 -5.24 9.92 -15.00
C ASP A 308 -4.02 9.49 -14.15
N TYR A 309 -3.56 8.24 -14.34
CA TYR A 309 -2.56 7.56 -13.50
C TYR A 309 -1.26 8.35 -13.31
N ARG A 310 -0.78 9.05 -14.34
CA ARG A 310 0.42 9.89 -14.25
C ARG A 310 0.35 10.98 -13.17
N TYR A 311 -0.87 11.42 -12.82
CA TYR A 311 -1.15 12.45 -11.81
C TYR A 311 -1.36 11.87 -10.41
N GLU A 312 -1.25 10.55 -10.24
CA GLU A 312 -1.43 9.85 -8.96
C GLU A 312 -0.09 9.32 -8.40
N PRO A 313 0.85 10.19 -7.97
CA PRO A 313 2.15 9.76 -7.46
C PRO A 313 2.04 8.88 -6.21
N ASN A 314 0.99 9.06 -5.40
CA ASN A 314 0.72 8.23 -4.25
C ASN A 314 0.30 6.81 -4.65
N LEU A 315 -0.66 6.67 -5.57
CA LEU A 315 -1.08 5.38 -6.12
C LEU A 315 0.10 4.64 -6.75
N ARG A 316 0.92 5.34 -7.57
CA ARG A 316 2.13 4.78 -8.18
C ARG A 316 3.07 4.15 -7.15
N MET A 317 3.31 4.83 -6.02
CA MET A 317 4.11 4.32 -4.91
C MET A 317 3.47 3.08 -4.27
N ILE A 318 2.14 3.06 -4.13
CA ILE A 318 1.43 1.90 -3.57
C ILE A 318 1.58 0.68 -4.49
N LEU A 319 1.37 0.84 -5.80
CA LEU A 319 1.44 -0.28 -6.76
C LEU A 319 2.85 -0.89 -6.82
N GLU A 320 3.87 -0.04 -6.88
CA GLU A 320 5.28 -0.45 -6.87
C GLU A 320 5.68 -1.05 -5.53
N GLY A 321 5.35 -0.38 -4.41
CA GLY A 321 5.67 -0.84 -3.07
C GLY A 321 5.08 -2.21 -2.74
N ARG A 322 3.85 -2.48 -3.19
CA ARG A 322 3.22 -3.81 -3.08
C ARG A 322 4.01 -4.88 -3.82
N ALA A 323 4.44 -4.59 -5.05
CA ALA A 323 5.25 -5.50 -5.85
C ALA A 323 6.59 -5.81 -5.16
N GLU A 324 7.28 -4.76 -4.73
CA GLU A 324 8.62 -4.82 -4.15
C GLU A 324 8.63 -5.57 -2.81
N VAL A 325 7.69 -5.28 -1.90
CA VAL A 325 7.54 -6.01 -0.62
C VAL A 325 7.11 -7.46 -0.86
N GLY A 326 6.31 -7.71 -1.91
CA GLY A 326 5.90 -9.06 -2.27
C GLY A 326 6.98 -9.90 -2.95
N GLY A 327 8.12 -9.31 -3.32
CA GLY A 327 9.16 -9.97 -4.12
C GLY A 327 8.70 -10.26 -5.54
N ASN A 328 7.72 -9.50 -6.04
CA ASN A 328 7.11 -9.68 -7.34
C ASN A 328 7.95 -9.03 -8.44
N TYR A 329 7.93 -9.64 -9.64
CA TYR A 329 8.34 -8.93 -10.84
C TYR A 329 7.19 -8.05 -11.32
N LEU A 330 7.32 -6.72 -11.19
CA LEU A 330 6.37 -5.78 -11.77
C LEU A 330 6.57 -5.69 -13.28
N CYS A 331 5.66 -6.30 -14.04
CA CYS A 331 5.65 -6.31 -15.51
C CYS A 331 5.34 -4.92 -16.09
N GLY A 332 4.59 -4.10 -15.36
CA GLY A 332 4.24 -2.75 -15.78
C GLY A 332 2.80 -2.39 -15.43
N VAL A 333 2.40 -1.22 -15.92
CA VAL A 333 1.07 -0.65 -15.79
C VAL A 333 0.65 -0.19 -17.18
N ALA A 334 -0.45 -0.71 -17.72
CA ALA A 334 -1.05 -0.17 -18.94
C ALA A 334 -2.23 0.73 -18.58
N THR A 335 -2.34 1.85 -19.29
CA THR A 335 -3.30 2.92 -19.02
C THR A 335 -4.12 3.28 -20.25
N ASP A 336 -5.19 4.04 -20.04
CA ASP A 336 -6.01 4.66 -21.10
C ASP A 336 -5.63 6.12 -21.38
N GLU A 337 -4.47 6.59 -20.91
CA GLU A 337 -4.02 7.98 -21.09
C GLU A 337 -3.44 8.28 -22.48
N GLY A 338 -3.08 7.23 -23.23
CA GLY A 338 -2.38 7.30 -24.52
C GLY A 338 -2.82 6.21 -25.50
N ASP A 339 -1.86 5.53 -26.12
CA ASP A 339 -2.13 4.38 -27.00
C ASP A 339 -2.37 3.11 -26.17
N ALA A 340 -3.59 3.02 -25.64
CA ALA A 340 -4.00 1.94 -24.74
C ALA A 340 -3.85 0.55 -25.38
N ALA A 341 -4.16 0.40 -26.68
CA ALA A 341 -4.03 -0.88 -27.38
C ALA A 341 -2.56 -1.34 -27.44
N CYS A 342 -1.64 -0.42 -27.71
CA CYS A 342 -0.21 -0.71 -27.69
C CYS A 342 0.28 -1.08 -26.28
N GLU A 343 -0.08 -0.29 -25.27
CA GLU A 343 0.31 -0.54 -23.88
C GLU A 343 -0.22 -1.88 -23.35
N ILE A 344 -1.49 -2.20 -23.61
CA ILE A 344 -2.14 -3.44 -23.19
C ILE A 344 -1.45 -4.66 -23.81
N ARG A 345 -1.16 -4.62 -25.12
CA ARG A 345 -0.44 -5.69 -25.82
C ARG A 345 0.96 -5.90 -25.26
N GLN A 346 1.73 -4.82 -25.10
CA GLN A 346 3.09 -4.90 -24.54
C GLN A 346 3.09 -5.44 -23.10
N LEU A 347 2.08 -5.08 -22.31
CA LEU A 347 1.93 -5.58 -20.95
C LEU A 347 1.65 -7.10 -20.94
N ALA A 348 0.77 -7.58 -21.83
CA ALA A 348 0.49 -9.01 -21.98
C ALA A 348 1.74 -9.79 -22.40
N GLU A 349 2.47 -9.30 -23.41
CA GLU A 349 3.74 -9.89 -23.87
C GLU A 349 4.79 -9.94 -22.75
N ASN A 350 4.96 -8.84 -22.01
CA ASN A 350 5.93 -8.78 -20.92
C ASN A 350 5.55 -9.68 -19.73
N LEU A 351 4.25 -9.80 -19.42
CA LEU A 351 3.79 -10.73 -18.40
C LEU A 351 4.10 -12.18 -18.78
N THR A 352 3.77 -12.59 -20.01
CA THR A 352 4.10 -13.93 -20.52
C THR A 352 5.61 -14.17 -20.48
N PHE A 353 6.40 -13.22 -20.97
CA PHE A 353 7.86 -13.31 -20.94
C PHE A 353 8.40 -13.46 -19.51
N ALA A 354 7.89 -12.68 -18.56
CA ALA A 354 8.29 -12.75 -17.16
C ALA A 354 7.97 -14.11 -16.54
N MET A 355 6.80 -14.67 -16.83
CA MET A 355 6.41 -16.01 -16.37
C MET A 355 7.29 -17.10 -17.02
N ASP A 356 7.60 -16.99 -18.32
CA ASP A 356 8.40 -17.99 -19.05
C ASP A 356 9.84 -18.05 -18.57
N LYS A 357 10.44 -16.87 -18.38
CA LYS A 357 11.82 -16.74 -17.94
C LYS A 357 11.98 -16.77 -16.42
N LYS A 358 10.86 -16.86 -15.67
CA LYS A 358 10.82 -16.80 -14.20
C LYS A 358 11.61 -15.60 -13.67
N LEU A 359 11.33 -14.43 -14.24
CA LEU A 359 12.09 -13.23 -13.96
C LEU A 359 11.91 -12.81 -12.50
N THR A 360 13.02 -12.36 -11.91
CA THR A 360 13.06 -11.72 -10.59
C THR A 360 13.92 -10.47 -10.67
N ARG A 361 13.78 -9.56 -9.70
CA ARG A 361 14.61 -8.35 -9.59
C ARG A 361 15.06 -8.17 -8.13
N PRO A 362 16.24 -7.57 -7.90
CA PRO A 362 16.60 -7.15 -6.55
C PRO A 362 15.63 -6.07 -6.07
N ALA A 363 15.23 -6.15 -4.80
CA ALA A 363 14.33 -5.19 -4.20
C ALA A 363 14.96 -3.78 -4.17
N ASN A 364 14.16 -2.77 -4.50
CA ASN A 364 14.53 -1.37 -4.39
C ASN A 364 14.28 -0.82 -2.97
N PHE A 365 14.34 0.51 -2.78
CA PHE A 365 14.11 1.13 -1.47
C PHE A 365 12.76 0.73 -0.84
N TYR A 366 11.69 0.68 -1.63
CA TYR A 366 10.34 0.33 -1.20
C TYR A 366 10.27 -1.09 -0.62
N GLY A 367 10.89 -2.06 -1.30
CA GLY A 367 10.95 -3.44 -0.84
C GLY A 367 11.89 -3.61 0.35
N VAL A 368 13.10 -3.04 0.28
CA VAL A 368 14.09 -3.16 1.36
C VAL A 368 13.60 -2.50 2.65
N GLY A 369 13.03 -1.30 2.58
CA GLY A 369 12.51 -0.57 3.73
C GLY A 369 11.32 -1.30 4.37
N GLY A 370 10.31 -1.64 3.58
CA GLY A 370 9.12 -2.34 4.06
C GLY A 370 9.45 -3.71 4.65
N MET A 371 10.31 -4.49 3.98
CA MET A 371 10.66 -5.83 4.45
C MET A 371 11.51 -5.81 5.72
N LYS A 372 12.34 -4.79 5.96
CA LYS A 372 13.07 -4.65 7.23
C LYS A 372 12.12 -4.43 8.41
N ILE A 373 11.10 -3.57 8.24
CA ILE A 373 10.09 -3.33 9.28
C ILE A 373 9.36 -4.64 9.62
N PHE A 374 8.87 -5.37 8.62
CA PHE A 374 8.18 -6.63 8.85
C PHE A 374 9.10 -7.73 9.37
N ARG A 375 10.32 -7.88 8.85
CA ARG A 375 11.31 -8.84 9.33
C ARG A 375 11.55 -8.69 10.83
N ASP A 376 11.74 -7.45 11.29
CA ASP A 376 12.02 -7.15 12.69
C ASP A 376 10.75 -7.37 13.55
N LEU A 377 9.59 -6.90 13.08
CA LEU A 377 8.30 -7.11 13.74
C LEU A 377 7.98 -8.60 13.93
N ILE A 378 8.03 -9.40 12.87
CA ILE A 378 7.72 -10.83 12.93
C ILE A 378 8.73 -11.58 13.79
N TYR A 379 10.00 -11.18 13.79
CA TYR A 379 11.00 -11.82 14.66
C TYR A 379 10.71 -11.55 16.14
N VAL A 380 10.34 -10.32 16.51
CA VAL A 380 9.93 -9.97 17.89
C VAL A 380 8.64 -10.70 18.26
N MET A 381 7.67 -10.74 17.35
CA MET A 381 6.33 -11.32 17.58
C MET A 381 6.22 -12.80 17.26
N GLN A 382 7.33 -13.52 17.06
CA GLN A 382 7.35 -14.91 16.57
C GLN A 382 6.56 -15.91 17.44
N GLY A 383 6.34 -15.60 18.71
CA GLY A 383 5.48 -16.38 19.61
C GLY A 383 3.99 -16.28 19.27
N LEU A 384 3.54 -15.12 18.80
CA LEU A 384 2.16 -14.87 18.36
C LEU A 384 1.99 -15.21 16.88
N MET A 385 2.90 -14.75 16.02
CA MET A 385 2.82 -14.82 14.56
C MET A 385 3.54 -16.06 14.01
N LYS A 386 3.13 -17.24 14.48
CA LYS A 386 3.85 -18.51 14.21
C LYS A 386 3.89 -18.87 12.73
N ALA A 387 2.81 -18.63 12.00
CA ALA A 387 2.73 -18.92 10.57
C ALA A 387 3.66 -18.02 9.76
N ASP A 388 3.71 -16.73 10.08
CA ASP A 388 4.64 -15.77 9.49
C ASP A 388 6.08 -16.15 9.82
N HIS A 389 6.40 -16.44 11.08
CA HIS A 389 7.75 -16.82 11.49
C HIS A 389 8.27 -18.04 10.71
N LYS A 390 7.44 -19.08 10.58
CA LYS A 390 7.78 -20.28 9.80
C LYS A 390 8.09 -19.92 8.35
N PHE A 391 7.25 -19.10 7.72
CA PHE A 391 7.45 -18.65 6.35
C PHE A 391 8.74 -17.83 6.19
N TYR A 392 8.97 -16.84 7.05
CA TYR A 392 10.14 -15.94 6.99
C TYR A 392 11.46 -16.72 7.14
N LYS A 393 11.46 -17.76 8.00
CA LYS A 393 12.61 -18.64 8.16
C LYS A 393 12.86 -19.50 6.92
N GLN A 394 11.80 -20.04 6.30
CA GLN A 394 11.91 -20.88 5.09
C GLN A 394 12.37 -20.07 3.86
N GLN A 395 11.91 -18.83 3.74
CA GLN A 395 12.27 -17.94 2.62
C GLN A 395 13.59 -17.18 2.83
N GLY A 396 14.30 -17.41 3.94
CA GLY A 396 15.58 -16.75 4.19
C GLY A 396 15.50 -15.24 4.47
N ILE A 397 14.32 -14.72 4.83
CA ILE A 397 14.06 -13.27 5.04
C ILE A 397 14.81 -12.73 6.27
N TYR A 398 15.20 -13.59 7.23
CA TYR A 398 15.96 -13.21 8.42
C TYR A 398 17.46 -12.99 8.15
N ASP A 399 17.77 -12.01 7.30
CA ASP A 399 19.09 -11.61 6.77
C ASP A 399 19.90 -10.66 7.66
N PHE A 400 19.69 -10.75 8.98
CA PHE A 400 20.20 -9.78 9.94
C PHE A 400 21.74 -9.54 9.91
N PRO A 401 22.20 -8.28 9.95
CA PRO A 401 23.63 -7.93 9.89
C PRO A 401 24.51 -8.61 10.96
N GLN A 402 24.00 -8.79 12.19
CA GLN A 402 24.72 -9.44 13.29
C GLN A 402 25.08 -10.91 13.02
N LYS A 403 24.43 -11.54 12.03
CA LYS A 403 24.79 -12.89 11.58
C LYS A 403 26.02 -12.90 10.64
N GLN A 404 26.42 -11.76 10.08
CA GLN A 404 27.56 -11.64 9.17
C GLN A 404 28.92 -11.50 9.89
N LYS A 405 29.13 -12.25 10.99
CA LYS A 405 30.31 -12.13 11.89
C LYS A 405 31.64 -12.17 11.14
N LYS A 406 31.81 -13.12 10.22
CA LYS A 406 33.03 -13.27 9.40
C LYS A 406 33.31 -12.01 8.56
N ARG A 407 32.28 -11.47 7.90
CA ARG A 407 32.40 -10.27 7.06
C ARG A 407 32.73 -9.04 7.91
N ILE A 408 32.08 -8.90 9.07
CA ILE A 408 32.38 -7.81 10.01
C ILE A 408 33.84 -7.87 10.47
N LEU A 409 34.35 -9.06 10.83
CA LEU A 409 35.74 -9.24 11.24
C LEU A 409 36.72 -8.89 10.10
N GLN A 410 36.43 -9.35 8.87
CA GLN A 410 37.21 -8.99 7.69
C GLN A 410 37.27 -7.47 7.48
N MET A 411 36.13 -6.78 7.60
CA MET A 411 36.09 -5.32 7.45
C MET A 411 36.86 -4.59 8.56
N LYS A 412 36.84 -5.11 9.79
CA LYS A 412 37.68 -4.59 10.89
C LYS A 412 39.17 -4.74 10.57
N LEU A 413 39.60 -5.90 10.04
CA LEU A 413 40.98 -6.11 9.64
C LEU A 413 41.40 -5.18 8.49
N VAL A 414 40.54 -5.01 7.48
CA VAL A 414 40.77 -4.06 6.38
C VAL A 414 40.93 -2.64 6.93
N GLY A 415 40.06 -2.21 7.85
CA GLY A 415 40.16 -0.92 8.52
C GLY A 415 41.48 -0.75 9.28
N ALA A 416 41.91 -1.77 10.03
CA ALA A 416 43.17 -1.74 10.76
C ALA A 416 44.40 -1.64 9.83
N MET A 417 44.41 -2.35 8.70
CA MET A 417 45.49 -2.25 7.71
C MET A 417 45.53 -0.87 7.04
N LEU A 418 44.37 -0.31 6.68
CA LEU A 418 44.29 1.02 6.07
C LEU A 418 44.66 2.16 7.03
N ALA A 419 44.63 1.92 8.35
CA ALA A 419 45.10 2.86 9.35
C ALA A 419 46.65 2.97 9.41
N VAL A 420 47.39 2.05 8.78
CA VAL A 420 48.86 2.11 8.71
C VAL A 420 49.28 3.07 7.59
N PRO A 421 50.04 4.16 7.88
CA PRO A 421 50.35 5.21 6.89
C PRO A 421 51.08 4.72 5.62
N SER A 422 51.96 3.73 5.75
CA SER A 422 52.68 3.13 4.60
C SER A 422 51.74 2.37 3.67
N ILE A 423 50.79 1.61 4.23
CA ILE A 423 49.75 0.89 3.48
C ILE A 423 48.79 1.89 2.84
N GLN A 424 48.37 2.93 3.57
CA GLN A 424 47.51 3.99 3.04
C GLN A 424 48.14 4.67 1.81
N LYS A 425 49.45 4.96 1.86
CA LYS A 425 50.20 5.55 0.75
C LYS A 425 50.29 4.61 -0.47
N GLN A 426 50.45 3.30 -0.24
CA GLN A 426 50.48 2.29 -1.31
C GLN A 426 49.10 1.98 -1.91
N ALA A 427 48.04 2.06 -1.09
CA ALA A 427 46.66 1.80 -1.48
C ALA A 427 46.03 2.97 -2.26
N LYS A 428 46.56 4.19 -2.08
CA LYS A 428 46.13 5.40 -2.78
C LYS A 428 46.22 5.20 -4.30
N GLY A 429 45.07 5.24 -4.98
CA GLY A 429 44.96 5.04 -6.43
C GLY A 429 44.81 3.59 -6.90
N LYS A 430 45.11 2.58 -6.06
CA LYS A 430 44.99 1.15 -6.39
C LYS A 430 43.76 0.46 -5.78
N MET A 431 43.11 1.10 -4.81
CA MET A 431 41.91 0.54 -4.17
C MET A 431 40.75 0.36 -5.16
N THR A 432 40.55 1.28 -6.09
CA THR A 432 39.50 1.18 -7.10
C THR A 432 39.70 -0.03 -8.00
N GLU A 433 40.95 -0.31 -8.42
CA GLU A 433 41.30 -1.50 -9.20
C GLU A 433 41.06 -2.80 -8.43
N ALA A 434 41.43 -2.84 -7.15
CA ALA A 434 41.20 -4.00 -6.29
C ALA A 434 39.69 -4.26 -6.07
N ILE A 435 38.88 -3.20 -5.94
CA ILE A 435 37.42 -3.30 -5.80
C ILE A 435 36.80 -3.88 -7.07
N VAL A 436 37.23 -3.44 -8.26
CA VAL A 436 36.63 -3.91 -9.54
C VAL A 436 37.16 -5.25 -10.01
N GLY A 437 38.30 -5.73 -9.48
CA GLY A 437 38.93 -6.99 -9.88
C GLY A 437 37.98 -8.20 -9.89
N PRO A 438 37.21 -8.48 -8.82
CA PRO A 438 36.22 -9.55 -8.82
C PRO A 438 35.12 -9.37 -9.89
N TYR A 439 34.70 -8.14 -10.18
CA TYR A 439 33.70 -7.85 -11.20
C TYR A 439 34.24 -8.13 -12.61
N ARG A 440 35.51 -7.77 -12.88
CA ARG A 440 36.16 -8.09 -14.16
C ARG A 440 36.22 -9.59 -14.42
N LYS A 441 36.53 -10.40 -13.40
CA LYS A 441 36.51 -11.87 -13.53
C LYS A 441 35.15 -12.42 -13.91
N VAL A 442 34.07 -11.87 -13.34
CA VAL A 442 32.69 -12.26 -13.70
C VAL A 442 32.41 -11.90 -15.17
N ILE A 443 32.84 -10.72 -15.62
CA ILE A 443 32.68 -10.28 -17.03
C ILE A 443 33.46 -11.19 -17.98
N GLU A 444 34.72 -11.50 -17.67
CA GLU A 444 35.57 -12.39 -18.47
C GLU A 444 34.99 -13.80 -18.58
N GLN A 445 34.46 -14.36 -17.49
CA GLN A 445 33.79 -15.66 -17.49
C GLN A 445 32.55 -15.67 -18.39
N ALA A 446 31.73 -14.61 -18.33
CA ALA A 446 30.57 -14.48 -19.19
C ALA A 446 30.95 -14.37 -20.68
N GLN A 447 32.04 -13.68 -21.00
CA GLN A 447 32.55 -13.58 -22.38
C GLN A 447 33.11 -14.92 -22.90
N GLY A 448 33.78 -15.70 -22.04
CA GLY A 448 34.31 -17.02 -22.40
C GLY A 448 33.24 -18.08 -22.62
N GLY A 449 32.11 -18.00 -21.90
CA GLY A 449 30.98 -18.94 -22.04
C GLY A 449 30.17 -18.79 -23.34
N ASN A 450 30.32 -17.68 -24.07
CA ASN A 450 29.66 -17.45 -25.38
C ASN A 450 30.48 -17.96 -26.59
N ARG A 451 31.57 -18.69 -26.37
CA ARG A 451 32.42 -19.28 -27.42
C ARG A 451 32.36 -20.82 -27.48
N GLN A 452 31.37 -21.43 -26.85
CA GLN A 452 30.93 -22.81 -27.06
C GLN A 452 29.48 -22.79 -27.53
#